data_AF-A0A2W1MKH6-F1
#
_entry.id   AF-A0A2W1MKH6-F1
#
_cell.length_a   1.000
_cell.length_b   1.000
_cell.length_c   1.000
_cell.angle_alpha   90.00
_cell.angle_beta   90.00
_cell.angle_gamma   90.00
#
_symmetry.space_group_name_H-M   'P 1'
#
loop_
_entity.id
_entity.type
_entity.pdbx_description
1 polymer ?
#
loop_
_entity_poly.entity_id
_entity_poly.type
_entity_poly.pdbx_seq_one_letter_code
_entity_poly.pdbx_strand_id
1 'polypeptide(L)'
;MAVEYRITLDDEHEFSYRIELDRQYDQERALAAPKWTRLEFQQCSNCPLSRDKFSHCPAAVDLHRVIEDFHGLPAFKKAVFLVRTPEREYTKQVGLEEGLRALLGVIMATSACPVLGRLKPMAQQHLPFASNQEFILRAVSLYLARQYFNLREGRHADWELKGLVRLFQQLQLVNQAFWQRIHDVCDGDSNLKAFLTFFSMASSMTYSLETQLQKIRPLVMSADEGFF
;
A
#
# COMPACT_ATOMS: atom_id res chain seq x y z
N MET A 1 -7.41 3.90 -15.83
CA MET A 1 -8.34 3.78 -14.69
C MET A 1 -7.72 4.52 -13.52
N ALA A 2 -8.48 5.35 -12.81
CA ALA A 2 -7.95 6.21 -11.76
C ALA A 2 -8.75 6.08 -10.46
N VAL A 3 -8.05 6.32 -9.35
CA VAL A 3 -8.66 6.55 -8.03
C VAL A 3 -8.44 8.00 -7.66
N GLU A 4 -9.50 8.70 -7.28
CA GLU A 4 -9.41 10.10 -6.86
C GLU A 4 -9.59 10.18 -5.34
N TYR A 5 -8.77 11.02 -4.71
CA TYR A 5 -8.83 11.35 -3.30
C TYR A 5 -9.05 12.84 -3.16
N ARG A 6 -10.01 13.20 -2.30
CA ARG A 6 -10.16 14.55 -1.75
C ARG A 6 -10.13 14.45 -0.24
N ILE A 7 -9.30 15.27 0.39
CA ILE A 7 -9.04 15.26 1.83
C ILE A 7 -9.30 16.67 2.34
N THR A 8 -10.32 16.82 3.17
CA THR A 8 -10.70 18.10 3.78
C THR A 8 -10.33 18.04 5.26
N LEU A 9 -9.36 18.84 5.69
CA LEU A 9 -8.95 18.90 7.10
C LEU A 9 -9.78 19.90 7.89
N ASP A 10 -10.07 21.03 7.27
CA ASP A 10 -10.86 22.15 7.77
C ASP A 10 -11.26 23.01 6.54
N ASP A 11 -11.95 24.13 6.77
CA ASP A 11 -12.54 24.95 5.71
C ASP A 11 -11.50 25.57 4.75
N GLU A 12 -10.23 25.64 5.16
CA GLU A 12 -9.15 26.26 4.38
C GLU A 12 -8.15 25.26 3.79
N HIS A 13 -8.11 24.02 4.30
CA HIS A 13 -7.16 23.00 3.86
C HIS A 13 -7.85 21.81 3.18
N GLU A 14 -7.82 21.83 1.84
CA GLU A 14 -8.24 20.72 0.99
C GLU A 14 -7.09 20.22 0.12
N PHE A 15 -6.87 18.91 0.11
CA PHE A 15 -5.91 18.23 -0.77
C PHE A 15 -6.63 17.33 -1.76
N SER A 16 -6.19 17.35 -3.02
CA SER A 16 -6.74 16.50 -4.08
C SER A 16 -5.65 15.73 -4.81
N TYR A 17 -5.86 14.42 -4.95
CA TYR A 17 -4.95 13.52 -5.65
C TYR A 17 -5.72 12.67 -6.66
N ARG A 18 -5.14 12.50 -7.85
CA ARG A 18 -5.61 11.55 -8.86
C ARG A 18 -4.52 10.52 -9.10
N ILE A 19 -4.82 9.26 -8.81
CA ILE A 19 -3.87 8.15 -8.89
C ILE A 19 -4.25 7.28 -10.07
N GLU A 20 -3.50 7.40 -11.15
CA GLU A 20 -3.60 6.45 -12.26
C GLU A 20 -3.07 5.07 -11.82
N LEU A 21 -3.79 4.01 -12.16
CA LEU A 21 -3.45 2.66 -11.72
C LEU A 21 -2.44 1.96 -12.63
N ASP A 22 -2.24 2.50 -13.83
CA ASP A 22 -1.29 2.01 -14.85
C ASP A 22 -0.10 2.97 -15.00
N ARG A 23 0.47 3.42 -13.88
CA ARG A 23 1.65 4.29 -13.91
C ARG A 23 2.89 3.52 -14.35
N GLN A 24 3.72 4.23 -15.10
CA GLN A 24 5.04 3.78 -15.53
C GLN A 24 6.10 4.66 -14.88
N TYR A 25 7.35 4.20 -14.92
CA TYR A 25 8.45 5.03 -14.48
C TYR A 25 8.66 6.18 -15.46
N ASP A 26 8.56 7.40 -14.96
CA ASP A 26 8.80 8.62 -15.71
C ASP A 26 10.15 9.20 -15.29
N GLN A 27 11.10 9.19 -16.22
CA GLN A 27 12.47 9.64 -15.97
C GLN A 27 12.55 11.16 -15.80
N GLU A 28 11.75 11.93 -16.51
CA GLU A 28 11.76 13.40 -16.40
C GLU A 28 11.21 13.83 -15.06
N ARG A 29 10.06 13.25 -14.67
CA ARG A 29 9.48 13.47 -13.35
C ARG A 29 10.42 13.03 -12.23
N ALA A 30 11.11 11.92 -12.40
CA ALA A 30 12.10 11.45 -11.43
C ALA A 30 13.27 12.43 -11.26
N LEU A 31 13.76 13.05 -12.34
CA LEU A 31 14.86 14.01 -12.27
C LEU A 31 14.46 15.32 -11.57
N ALA A 32 13.19 15.70 -11.65
CA ALA A 32 12.63 16.85 -10.93
C ALA A 32 12.31 16.55 -9.45
N ALA A 33 12.35 15.27 -9.04
CA ALA A 33 11.96 14.88 -7.70
C ALA A 33 13.04 15.23 -6.64
N PRO A 34 12.65 15.38 -5.36
CA PRO A 34 13.57 15.70 -4.29
C PRO A 34 14.68 14.66 -4.12
N LYS A 35 15.85 15.08 -3.62
CA LYS A 35 17.04 14.23 -3.46
C LYS A 35 16.79 12.97 -2.63
N TRP A 36 15.89 13.01 -1.65
CA TRP A 36 15.55 11.85 -0.82
C TRP A 36 14.82 10.73 -1.58
N THR A 37 14.28 11.04 -2.76
CA THR A 37 13.64 10.04 -3.63
C THR A 37 14.66 9.25 -4.46
N ARG A 38 15.95 9.63 -4.46
CA ARG A 38 17.02 8.94 -5.21
C ARG A 38 17.09 7.47 -4.85
N LEU A 39 17.39 6.60 -5.81
CA LEU A 39 17.34 5.15 -5.58
C LEU A 39 18.26 4.74 -4.42
N GLU A 40 19.45 5.32 -4.36
CA GLU A 40 20.50 5.05 -3.36
C GLU A 40 20.19 5.57 -1.93
N PHE A 41 19.29 6.54 -1.78
CA PHE A 41 19.01 7.15 -0.48
C PHE A 41 18.16 6.22 0.38
N GLN A 42 18.70 5.49 1.36
CA GLN A 42 17.94 4.47 2.11
C GLN A 42 17.29 3.44 1.15
N GLN A 43 18.10 2.84 0.28
CA GLN A 43 17.65 1.78 -0.62
C GLN A 43 17.24 0.53 0.17
N CYS A 44 16.12 -0.11 -0.19
CA CYS A 44 15.75 -1.38 0.43
C CYS A 44 16.76 -2.49 0.09
N SER A 45 17.04 -3.36 1.07
CA SER A 45 18.00 -4.46 0.91
C SER A 45 17.61 -5.48 -0.15
N ASN A 46 16.31 -5.54 -0.50
CA ASN A 46 15.76 -6.40 -1.53
C ASN A 46 15.42 -5.66 -2.84
N CYS A 47 15.95 -4.45 -3.05
CA CYS A 47 15.67 -3.67 -4.25
C CYS A 47 16.21 -4.38 -5.51
N PRO A 48 15.36 -4.70 -6.51
CA PRO A 48 15.81 -5.31 -7.75
C PRO A 48 16.27 -4.29 -8.80
N LEU A 49 16.14 -2.98 -8.51
CA LEU A 49 16.44 -1.91 -9.46
C LEU A 49 17.93 -1.54 -9.43
N SER A 50 18.51 -1.31 -10.60
CA SER A 50 19.89 -0.81 -10.74
C SER A 50 19.91 0.70 -10.97
N ARG A 51 20.96 1.35 -10.44
CA ARG A 51 21.21 2.78 -10.59
C ARG A 51 21.38 3.22 -12.05
N ASP A 52 21.87 2.32 -12.90
CA ASP A 52 22.11 2.60 -14.32
C ASP A 52 20.80 2.80 -15.10
N LYS A 53 19.71 2.20 -14.62
CA LYS A 53 18.39 2.27 -15.25
C LYS A 53 17.42 3.18 -14.49
N PHE A 54 17.61 3.34 -13.18
CA PHE A 54 16.72 4.11 -12.31
C PHE A 54 17.53 5.05 -11.43
N SER A 55 17.41 6.36 -11.70
CA SER A 55 18.04 7.38 -10.85
C SER A 55 17.34 7.53 -9.51
N HIS A 56 16.03 7.28 -9.48
CA HIS A 56 15.17 7.44 -8.31
C HIS A 56 14.33 6.20 -8.04
N CYS A 57 13.95 6.00 -6.78
CA CYS A 57 13.00 4.97 -6.39
C CYS A 57 11.62 5.35 -6.95
N PRO A 58 10.99 4.52 -7.82
CA PRO A 58 9.71 4.88 -8.44
C PRO A 58 8.61 5.19 -7.41
N ALA A 59 8.53 4.37 -6.35
CA ALA A 59 7.57 4.59 -5.29
C ALA A 59 7.85 5.88 -4.49
N ALA A 60 9.11 6.29 -4.31
CA ALA A 60 9.42 7.53 -3.59
C ALA A 60 9.07 8.76 -4.43
N VAL A 61 9.36 8.72 -5.74
CA VAL A 61 8.92 9.74 -6.71
C VAL A 61 7.39 9.84 -6.75
N ASP A 62 6.71 8.71 -6.61
CA ASP A 62 5.26 8.68 -6.60
C ASP A 62 4.63 9.24 -5.32
N LEU A 63 5.35 9.19 -4.19
CA LEU A 63 4.85 9.60 -2.89
C LEU A 63 5.26 11.02 -2.48
N HIS A 64 6.33 11.60 -3.04
CA HIS A 64 6.96 12.77 -2.43
C HIS A 64 6.01 13.94 -2.19
N ARG A 65 5.12 14.23 -3.16
CA ARG A 65 4.13 15.30 -3.03
C ARG A 65 3.20 15.09 -1.83
N VAL A 66 2.72 13.86 -1.61
CA VAL A 66 1.87 13.54 -0.45
C VAL A 66 2.65 13.69 0.86
N ILE A 67 3.93 13.31 0.87
CA ILE A 67 4.78 13.47 2.07
C ILE A 67 5.01 14.96 2.37
N GLU A 68 5.25 15.78 1.35
CA GLU A 68 5.45 17.22 1.47
C GLU A 68 4.17 17.95 1.89
N ASP A 69 3.03 17.63 1.28
CA ASP A 69 1.73 18.26 1.56
C ASP A 69 1.28 18.06 3.02
N PHE A 70 1.62 16.92 3.62
CA PHE A 70 1.22 16.57 4.99
C PHE A 70 2.37 16.66 6.01
N HIS A 71 3.51 17.22 5.61
CA HIS A 71 4.60 17.53 6.52
C HIS A 71 4.15 18.54 7.58
N GLY A 72 4.51 18.36 8.86
CA GLY A 72 4.11 19.27 9.94
C GLY A 72 2.71 19.03 10.52
N LEU A 73 1.89 18.15 9.93
CA LEU A 73 0.49 17.95 10.35
C LEU A 73 0.34 16.82 11.37
N PRO A 74 -0.37 17.02 12.50
CA PRO A 74 -0.54 15.98 13.52
C PRO A 74 -1.26 14.72 13.01
N ALA A 75 -0.65 13.55 13.22
CA ALA A 75 -1.19 12.22 12.89
C ALA A 75 -2.66 11.99 13.28
N PHE A 76 -3.02 12.45 14.47
CA PHE A 76 -4.33 12.27 15.09
C PHE A 76 -5.37 13.30 14.63
N LYS A 77 -4.96 14.32 13.84
CA LYS A 77 -5.89 15.29 13.26
C LYS A 77 -6.92 14.53 12.45
N LYS A 78 -8.20 14.80 12.73
CA LYS A 78 -9.31 14.23 11.99
C LYS A 78 -9.47 14.98 10.68
N ALA A 79 -9.76 14.27 9.61
CA ALA A 79 -10.07 14.83 8.30
C ALA A 79 -11.17 13.99 7.63
N VAL A 80 -11.91 14.62 6.71
CA VAL A 80 -12.86 13.93 5.86
C VAL A 80 -12.14 13.48 4.60
N PHE A 81 -12.13 12.18 4.35
CA PHE A 81 -11.61 11.60 3.12
C PHE A 81 -12.77 11.17 2.23
N LEU A 82 -12.79 11.72 1.02
CA LEU A 82 -13.65 11.31 -0.09
C LEU A 82 -12.79 10.56 -1.11
N VAL A 83 -13.11 9.31 -1.38
CA VAL A 83 -12.37 8.45 -2.33
C VAL A 83 -13.31 8.00 -3.42
N ARG A 84 -12.99 8.29 -4.69
CA ARG A 84 -13.75 7.83 -5.85
C ARG A 84 -12.95 6.78 -6.61
N THR A 85 -13.55 5.61 -6.79
CA THR A 85 -13.14 4.59 -7.77
C THR A 85 -14.15 4.58 -8.91
N PRO A 86 -13.89 3.88 -10.03
CA PRO A 86 -14.88 3.74 -11.10
C PRO A 86 -16.22 3.14 -10.64
N GLU A 87 -16.18 2.29 -9.62
CA GLU A 87 -17.33 1.52 -9.16
C GLU A 87 -18.05 2.17 -7.97
N ARG A 88 -17.35 2.97 -7.15
CA ARG A 88 -17.83 3.40 -5.83
C ARG A 88 -17.25 4.76 -5.40
N GLU A 89 -18.03 5.48 -4.59
CA GLU A 89 -17.57 6.61 -3.80
C GLU A 89 -17.58 6.24 -2.31
N TYR A 90 -16.52 6.59 -1.59
CA TYR A 90 -16.36 6.33 -0.16
C TYR A 90 -16.12 7.65 0.57
N THR A 91 -16.88 7.90 1.63
CA THR A 91 -16.68 9.06 2.50
C THR A 91 -16.48 8.58 3.93
N LYS A 92 -15.40 9.01 4.58
CA LYS A 92 -15.14 8.66 5.99
C LYS A 92 -14.39 9.77 6.70
N GLN A 93 -14.85 10.13 7.90
CA GLN A 93 -14.09 10.99 8.80
C GLN A 93 -13.17 10.12 9.67
N VAL A 94 -11.85 10.25 9.46
CA VAL A 94 -10.83 9.42 10.10
C VAL A 94 -9.65 10.26 10.56
N GLY A 95 -8.74 9.67 11.35
CA GLY A 95 -7.44 10.30 11.58
C GLY A 95 -6.61 10.30 10.30
N LEU A 96 -5.72 11.29 10.12
CA LEU A 96 -4.82 11.36 8.97
C LEU A 96 -4.06 10.05 8.78
N GLU A 97 -3.63 9.41 9.86
CA GLU A 97 -3.02 8.07 9.85
C GLU A 97 -3.76 7.05 8.98
N GLU A 98 -5.05 6.86 9.25
CA GLU A 98 -5.85 5.82 8.60
C GLU A 98 -6.13 6.16 7.14
N GLY A 99 -6.42 7.42 6.84
CA GLY A 99 -6.74 7.85 5.49
C GLY A 99 -5.50 7.93 4.59
N LEU A 100 -4.38 8.43 5.12
CA LEU A 100 -3.11 8.43 4.41
C LEU A 100 -2.60 7.02 4.19
N ARG A 101 -2.74 6.09 5.15
CA ARG A 101 -2.43 4.67 4.93
C ARG A 101 -3.10 4.11 3.66
N ALA A 102 -4.37 4.46 3.42
CA ALA A 102 -5.08 4.01 2.23
C ALA A 102 -4.55 4.69 0.95
N LEU A 103 -4.28 5.99 0.99
CA LEU A 103 -3.72 6.76 -0.12
C LEU A 103 -2.31 6.29 -0.51
N LEU A 104 -1.41 6.18 0.47
CA LEU A 104 -0.05 5.70 0.25
C LEU A 104 -0.08 4.25 -0.25
N GLY A 105 -0.97 3.41 0.27
CA GLY A 105 -1.13 2.02 -0.18
C GLY A 105 -1.44 1.90 -1.68
N VAL A 106 -2.39 2.70 -2.20
CA VAL A 106 -2.70 2.69 -3.64
C VAL A 106 -1.56 3.29 -4.46
N ILE A 107 -0.92 4.36 -3.99
CA ILE A 107 0.22 4.98 -4.66
C ILE A 107 1.42 4.02 -4.72
N MET A 108 1.70 3.28 -3.66
CA MET A 108 2.81 2.32 -3.64
C MET A 108 2.53 1.14 -4.55
N ALA A 109 1.32 0.56 -4.45
CA ALA A 109 0.93 -0.62 -5.20
C ALA A 109 0.83 -0.42 -6.72
N THR A 110 0.62 0.82 -7.18
CA THR A 110 0.60 1.16 -8.61
C THR A 110 1.82 1.92 -9.10
N SER A 111 2.86 2.06 -8.26
CA SER A 111 4.16 2.57 -8.69
C SER A 111 4.89 1.58 -9.60
N ALA A 112 5.93 2.05 -10.30
CA ALA A 112 6.80 1.17 -11.10
C ALA A 112 7.79 0.33 -10.26
N CYS A 113 7.66 0.27 -8.93
CA CYS A 113 8.48 -0.59 -8.08
C CYS A 113 8.11 -2.07 -8.27
N PRO A 114 9.04 -2.97 -8.66
CA PRO A 114 8.71 -4.38 -8.96
C PRO A 114 8.24 -5.19 -7.75
N VAL A 115 8.65 -4.80 -6.53
CA VAL A 115 8.23 -5.47 -5.30
C VAL A 115 6.81 -5.06 -4.92
N LEU A 116 6.53 -3.75 -4.91
CA LEU A 116 5.21 -3.19 -4.55
C LEU A 116 4.16 -3.43 -5.64
N GLY A 117 4.56 -3.47 -6.91
CA GLY A 117 3.67 -3.74 -8.05
C GLY A 117 2.98 -5.11 -7.99
N ARG A 118 3.45 -6.04 -7.14
CA ARG A 118 2.74 -7.29 -6.86
C ARG A 118 1.40 -7.08 -6.14
N LEU A 119 1.20 -5.91 -5.52
CA LEU A 119 -0.06 -5.50 -4.89
C LEU A 119 -1.02 -4.82 -5.88
N LYS A 120 -0.64 -4.65 -7.16
CA LYS A 120 -1.48 -3.99 -8.17
C LYS A 120 -2.92 -4.54 -8.26
N PRO A 121 -3.18 -5.86 -8.17
CA PRO A 121 -4.56 -6.36 -8.13
C PRO A 121 -5.39 -5.82 -6.95
N MET A 122 -4.77 -5.60 -5.79
CA MET A 122 -5.45 -5.00 -4.63
C MET A 122 -5.79 -3.53 -4.87
N ALA A 123 -4.94 -2.81 -5.61
CA ALA A 123 -5.16 -1.42 -6.01
C ALA A 123 -6.18 -1.27 -7.15
N GLN A 124 -6.26 -2.24 -8.07
CA GLN A 124 -7.32 -2.29 -9.08
C GLN A 124 -8.71 -2.50 -8.48
N GLN A 125 -8.77 -3.10 -7.30
CA GLN A 125 -9.99 -3.29 -6.52
C GLN A 125 -9.92 -2.49 -5.22
N HIS A 126 -9.42 -1.25 -5.30
CA HIS A 126 -9.08 -0.45 -4.13
C HIS A 126 -10.25 -0.37 -3.13
N LEU A 127 -9.98 -0.76 -1.89
CA LEU A 127 -10.92 -0.64 -0.78
C LEU A 127 -10.29 0.29 0.26
N PRO A 128 -10.61 1.59 0.24
CA PRO A 128 -10.06 2.52 1.22
C PRO A 128 -10.59 2.17 2.62
N PHE A 129 -9.80 2.48 3.65
CA PHE A 129 -10.14 2.26 5.06
C PHE A 129 -10.44 0.80 5.45
N ALA A 130 -9.95 -0.17 4.66
CA ALA A 130 -10.13 -1.58 4.97
C ALA A 130 -9.62 -1.90 6.38
N SER A 131 -10.46 -2.61 7.13
CA SER A 131 -10.12 -3.25 8.39
C SER A 131 -9.07 -4.34 8.17
N ASN A 132 -8.45 -4.79 9.26
CA ASN A 132 -7.49 -5.89 9.18
C ASN A 132 -8.13 -7.18 8.66
N GLN A 133 -9.37 -7.48 9.06
CA GLN A 133 -10.09 -8.66 8.62
C GLN A 133 -10.40 -8.62 7.11
N GLU A 134 -10.86 -7.47 6.60
CA GLU A 134 -11.06 -7.27 5.15
C GLU A 134 -9.76 -7.38 4.37
N PHE A 135 -8.68 -6.81 4.89
CA PHE A 135 -7.37 -6.90 4.26
C PHE A 135 -6.87 -8.35 4.15
N ILE A 136 -6.92 -9.11 5.25
CA ILE A 136 -6.49 -10.52 5.29
C ILE A 136 -7.34 -11.35 4.33
N LEU A 137 -8.67 -11.23 4.41
CA LEU A 137 -9.57 -11.99 3.56
C LEU A 137 -9.29 -11.70 2.08
N ARG A 138 -9.14 -10.42 1.69
CA ARG A 138 -8.83 -10.05 0.31
C ARG A 138 -7.46 -10.56 -0.13
N ALA A 139 -6.43 -10.43 0.70
CA ALA A 139 -5.08 -10.87 0.36
C ALA A 139 -5.02 -12.40 0.14
N VAL A 140 -5.63 -13.17 1.04
CA VAL A 140 -5.67 -14.64 0.95
C VAL A 140 -6.53 -15.08 -0.25
N SER A 141 -7.72 -14.51 -0.43
CA SER A 141 -8.62 -14.87 -1.53
C SER A 141 -8.00 -14.56 -2.90
N LEU A 142 -7.37 -13.39 -3.08
CA LEU A 142 -6.67 -13.05 -4.32
C LEU A 142 -5.49 -13.98 -4.57
N TYR A 143 -4.74 -14.34 -3.52
CA TYR A 143 -3.63 -15.26 -3.65
C TYR A 143 -4.08 -16.66 -4.07
N LEU A 144 -5.10 -17.21 -3.41
CA LEU A 144 -5.66 -18.52 -3.73
C LEU A 144 -6.30 -18.55 -5.12
N ALA A 145 -6.99 -17.48 -5.54
CA ALA A 145 -7.49 -17.35 -6.91
C ALA A 145 -6.35 -17.43 -7.93
N ARG A 146 -5.21 -16.77 -7.68
CA ARG A 146 -4.01 -16.91 -8.52
C ARG A 146 -3.49 -18.35 -8.52
N GLN A 147 -3.46 -19.04 -7.39
CA GLN A 147 -3.02 -20.44 -7.33
C GLN A 147 -3.96 -21.38 -8.09
N TYR A 148 -5.27 -21.12 -8.03
CA TYR A 148 -6.25 -21.85 -8.83
C TYR A 148 -5.99 -21.68 -10.34
N PHE A 149 -5.73 -20.46 -10.82
CA PHE A 149 -5.38 -20.26 -12.23
C PHE A 149 -4.02 -20.87 -12.60
N ASN A 150 -3.02 -20.83 -11.71
CA ASN A 150 -1.75 -21.54 -11.92
C ASN A 150 -1.98 -23.04 -12.17
N LEU A 151 -2.82 -23.69 -11.35
CA LEU A 151 -3.18 -25.10 -11.53
C LEU A 151 -3.85 -25.34 -12.89
N ARG A 152 -4.80 -24.47 -13.27
CA ARG A 152 -5.52 -24.55 -14.57
C ARG A 152 -4.59 -24.40 -15.77
N GLU A 153 -3.49 -23.67 -15.61
CA GLU A 153 -2.45 -23.45 -16.62
C GLU A 153 -1.30 -24.48 -16.54
N GLY A 154 -1.44 -25.57 -15.77
CA GLY A 154 -0.43 -26.62 -15.64
C GLY A 154 0.81 -26.22 -14.83
N ARG A 155 0.75 -25.11 -14.08
CA ARG A 155 1.80 -24.68 -13.15
C ARG A 155 1.56 -25.25 -11.75
N HIS A 156 2.61 -25.33 -10.95
CA HIS A 156 2.50 -25.75 -9.55
C HIS A 156 1.77 -24.68 -8.71
N ALA A 157 0.66 -25.06 -8.08
CA ALA A 157 -0.10 -24.21 -7.16
C ALA A 157 0.45 -24.28 -5.74
N ASP A 158 0.56 -23.13 -5.07
CA ASP A 158 1.02 -23.02 -3.68
C ASP A 158 -0.15 -22.96 -2.70
N TRP A 159 -0.70 -24.13 -2.35
CA TRP A 159 -1.81 -24.26 -1.40
C TRP A 159 -1.41 -24.02 0.06
N GLU A 160 -0.11 -24.06 0.36
CA GLU A 160 0.45 -23.79 1.69
C GLU A 160 0.71 -22.28 1.93
N LEU A 161 0.39 -21.42 0.96
CA LEU A 161 0.56 -19.96 1.05
C LEU A 161 2.00 -19.50 1.31
N LYS A 162 3.02 -20.34 1.05
CA LYS A 162 4.44 -20.03 1.28
C LYS A 162 4.91 -18.82 0.49
N GLY A 163 4.42 -18.64 -0.73
CA GLY A 163 4.69 -17.47 -1.56
C GLY A 163 3.98 -16.20 -1.07
N LEU A 164 2.83 -16.31 -0.41
CA LEU A 164 2.14 -15.18 0.21
C LEU A 164 2.94 -14.67 1.41
N VAL A 165 3.40 -15.57 2.28
CA VAL A 165 4.29 -15.21 3.41
C VAL A 165 5.56 -14.54 2.91
N ARG A 166 6.22 -15.13 1.90
CA ARG A 166 7.42 -14.54 1.28
C ARG A 166 7.14 -13.17 0.68
N LEU A 167 6.00 -12.95 0.03
CA LEU A 167 5.61 -11.64 -0.48
C LEU A 167 5.57 -10.61 0.65
N PHE A 168 4.88 -10.91 1.75
CA PHE A 168 4.76 -9.98 2.88
C PHE A 168 6.10 -9.73 3.60
N GLN A 169 6.97 -10.73 3.69
CA GLN A 169 8.35 -10.53 4.15
C GLN A 169 9.13 -9.55 3.26
N GLN A 170 9.02 -9.67 1.94
CA GLN A 170 9.67 -8.75 1.00
C GLN A 170 9.09 -7.33 1.09
N LEU A 171 7.77 -7.20 1.27
CA LEU A 171 7.13 -5.91 1.49
C LEU A 171 7.58 -5.26 2.79
N GLN A 172 7.78 -6.04 3.86
CA GLN A 172 8.30 -5.54 5.15
C GLN A 172 9.69 -4.89 5.01
N LEU A 173 10.58 -5.45 4.18
CA LEU A 173 11.89 -4.85 3.92
C LEU A 173 11.79 -3.52 3.16
N VAL A 174 10.91 -3.45 2.16
CA VAL A 174 10.64 -2.20 1.42
C VAL A 174 10.09 -1.14 2.36
N ASN A 175 9.12 -1.54 3.18
CA ASN A 175 8.47 -0.70 4.17
C ASN A 175 9.46 -0.13 5.19
N GLN A 176 10.38 -0.93 5.71
CA GLN A 176 11.43 -0.49 6.63
C GLN A 176 12.35 0.56 5.99
N ALA A 177 12.76 0.37 4.74
CA ALA A 177 13.58 1.34 4.03
C ALA A 177 12.82 2.66 3.76
N PHE A 178 11.53 2.58 3.43
CA PHE A 178 10.66 3.75 3.29
C PHE A 178 10.46 4.50 4.61
N TRP A 179 10.32 3.77 5.71
CA TRP A 179 10.29 4.35 7.04
C TRP A 179 11.52 5.20 7.30
N GLN A 180 12.71 4.67 6.99
CA GLN A 180 13.94 5.42 7.15
C GLN A 180 14.01 6.64 6.21
N ARG A 181 13.59 6.51 4.94
CA ARG A 181 13.53 7.65 4.01
C ARG A 181 12.70 8.80 4.56
N ILE A 182 11.49 8.49 5.03
CA ILE A 182 10.53 9.48 5.51
C ILE A 182 11.01 10.08 6.83
N HIS A 183 11.57 9.25 7.72
CA HIS A 183 12.09 9.72 8.99
C HIS A 183 13.23 10.74 8.81
N ASP A 184 14.17 10.46 7.90
CA ASP A 184 15.33 11.33 7.66
C ASP A 184 14.95 12.71 7.10
N VAL A 185 13.83 12.83 6.38
CA VAL A 185 13.41 14.10 5.76
C VAL A 185 12.42 14.91 6.61
N CYS A 186 11.93 14.32 7.68
CA CYS A 186 10.95 14.93 8.58
C CYS A 186 11.54 15.17 9.98
N ASP A 187 12.83 15.50 10.02
CA ASP A 187 13.68 15.58 11.21
C ASP A 187 13.00 16.31 12.39
N GLY A 188 12.71 15.57 13.48
CA GLY A 188 12.05 16.09 14.69
C GLY A 188 10.52 16.05 14.73
N ASP A 189 9.85 15.69 13.63
CA ASP A 189 8.38 15.71 13.55
C ASP A 189 7.80 14.31 13.86
N SER A 190 7.35 14.12 15.11
CA SER A 190 6.78 12.84 15.58
C SER A 190 5.47 12.44 14.87
N ASN A 191 4.93 13.35 14.07
CA ASN A 191 3.64 13.26 13.40
C ASN A 191 3.62 12.30 12.20
N LEU A 192 4.76 12.01 11.56
CA LEU A 192 4.79 11.09 10.41
C LEU A 192 4.82 9.60 10.77
N LYS A 193 4.91 9.23 12.06
CA LYS A 193 4.80 7.81 12.49
C LYS A 193 3.49 7.17 12.05
N ALA A 194 2.42 7.96 11.91
CA ALA A 194 1.13 7.55 11.39
C ALA A 194 1.14 7.16 9.89
N PHE A 195 1.99 7.78 9.07
CA PHE A 195 2.08 7.44 7.64
C PHE A 195 2.58 6.00 7.44
N LEU A 196 3.15 5.42 8.49
CA LEU A 196 3.89 4.19 8.49
C LEU A 196 3.06 3.03 9.05
N THR A 197 1.81 3.26 9.46
CA THR A 197 0.89 2.22 9.95
C THR A 197 0.42 1.28 8.81
N PHE A 198 0.63 1.65 7.54
CA PHE A 198 0.58 0.68 6.43
C PHE A 198 1.50 -0.53 6.68
N PHE A 199 2.62 -0.31 7.38
CA PHE A 199 3.65 -1.30 7.62
C PHE A 199 3.26 -2.32 8.70
N SER A 200 2.39 -1.94 9.65
CA SER A 200 1.95 -2.86 10.72
C SER A 200 1.02 -3.96 10.18
N MET A 201 0.12 -3.62 9.26
CA MET A 201 -0.80 -4.59 8.66
C MET A 201 -0.06 -5.63 7.80
N ALA A 202 0.88 -5.17 6.97
CA ALA A 202 1.73 -6.06 6.18
C ALA A 202 2.59 -6.98 7.07
N SER A 203 3.10 -6.47 8.19
CA SER A 203 3.91 -7.25 9.14
C SER A 203 3.09 -8.32 9.87
N SER A 204 1.81 -8.07 10.13
CA SER A 204 0.91 -9.05 10.79
C SER A 204 0.69 -10.33 9.97
N MET A 205 0.77 -10.24 8.65
CA MET A 205 0.65 -11.39 7.74
C MET A 205 1.88 -12.31 7.78
N THR A 206 3.05 -11.77 8.13
CA THR A 206 4.32 -12.51 8.12
C THR A 206 4.46 -13.45 9.31
N TYR A 207 4.19 -12.97 10.52
CA TYR A 207 4.48 -13.72 11.77
C TYR A 207 3.34 -14.63 12.21
N SER A 208 2.16 -14.46 11.64
CA SER A 208 0.92 -14.92 12.25
C SER A 208 -0.10 -15.35 11.19
N LEU A 209 0.36 -15.87 10.04
CA LEU A 209 -0.52 -16.31 8.95
C LEU A 209 -1.61 -17.25 9.48
N GLU A 210 -1.24 -18.28 10.25
CA GLU A 210 -2.21 -19.21 10.83
C GLU A 210 -3.23 -18.48 11.70
N THR A 211 -2.79 -17.58 12.58
CA THR A 211 -3.71 -16.77 13.40
C THR A 211 -4.60 -15.86 12.54
N GLN A 212 -4.08 -15.29 11.46
CA GLN A 212 -4.86 -14.46 10.54
C GLN A 212 -5.90 -15.32 9.78
N LEU A 213 -5.55 -16.55 9.39
CA LEU A 213 -6.47 -17.52 8.80
C LEU A 213 -7.59 -17.87 9.79
N GLN A 214 -7.26 -18.09 11.07
CA GLN A 214 -8.28 -18.36 12.10
C GLN A 214 -9.25 -17.18 12.29
N LYS A 215 -8.82 -15.93 12.07
CA LYS A 215 -9.72 -14.75 12.13
C LYS A 215 -10.72 -14.69 10.98
N ILE A 216 -10.35 -15.18 9.80
CA ILE A 216 -11.24 -15.17 8.63
C ILE A 216 -12.02 -16.47 8.47
N ARG A 217 -11.58 -17.57 9.11
CA ARG A 217 -12.22 -18.88 9.02
C ARG A 217 -13.73 -18.85 9.31
N PRO A 218 -14.23 -18.17 10.37
CA PRO A 218 -15.67 -18.09 10.64
C PRO A 218 -16.47 -17.34 9.56
N LEU A 219 -15.82 -16.50 8.74
CA LEU A 219 -16.49 -15.79 7.65
C LEU A 219 -16.66 -16.67 6.40
N VAL A 220 -15.77 -17.63 6.20
CA VAL A 220 -15.72 -18.45 4.98
C VAL A 220 -16.27 -19.86 5.21
N MET A 221 -16.30 -20.33 6.46
CA MET A 221 -16.91 -21.58 6.85
C MET A 221 -18.20 -21.27 7.60
N SER A 222 -19.35 -21.45 6.96
CA SER A 222 -20.64 -21.45 7.66
C SER A 222 -20.64 -22.61 8.68
N ALA A 223 -21.23 -22.37 9.86
CA ALA A 223 -21.36 -23.39 10.90
C ALA A 223 -22.37 -24.49 10.54
N ASP A 224 -23.22 -24.26 9.53
CA ASP A 224 -24.19 -25.23 9.04
C ASP A 224 -24.11 -25.36 7.53
N GLU A 225 -24.29 -26.60 7.08
CA GLU A 225 -24.28 -27.06 5.70
C GLU A 225 -25.19 -26.20 4.80
N GLY A 226 -24.60 -25.60 3.77
CA GLY A 226 -25.32 -24.83 2.77
C GLY A 226 -24.39 -23.86 2.08
N PHE A 227 -23.94 -24.24 0.89
CA PHE A 227 -23.00 -23.49 0.04
C PHE A 227 -23.39 -22.02 -0.17
N PHE A 228 -22.38 -21.21 -0.51
CA PHE A 228 -22.52 -19.96 -1.26
C PHE A 228 -23.60 -20.03 -2.35
#